data_AF-A0A0L6W888-F1
#
_entry.id   AF-A0A0L6W888-F1
#
_cell.length_a   1.000
_cell.length_b   1.000
_cell.length_c   1.000
_cell.angle_alpha   90.00
_cell.angle_beta   90.00
_cell.angle_gamma   90.00
#
_symmetry.space_group_name_H-M   'P 1'
#
loop_
_entity.id
_entity.type
_entity.pdbx_description
1 polymer ?
#
loop_
_entity_poly.entity_id
_entity_poly.type
_entity_poly.pdbx_seq_one_letter_code
_entity_poly.pdbx_strand_id
1 'polypeptide(L)'
;MLVPIRSCRALALAIRSIHSSSRTCNLVAPPDPVSHMRPIIYSDAPPPPAPSFLRHPYSLDEFSTVSREQEDLALQFKLQRQQLDDFHQNFWFDSNTRFEAAKQAILAGLPPSASPLDEEKVLSDFYTQWYIQEAHRTDAYTKEWRRRNFALIKLSFRVQIQEFAKAVTDFLPFKK
;
A
#
# COMPACT_ATOMS: atom_id res chain seq x y z
N MET A 1 -21.45 35.53 4.41
CA MET A 1 -21.63 35.00 5.77
C MET A 1 -20.60 33.90 5.97
N LEU A 2 -19.56 34.16 6.76
CA LEU A 2 -18.43 33.24 6.96
C LEU A 2 -18.61 32.49 8.29
N VAL A 3 -18.64 31.17 8.22
CA VAL A 3 -18.73 30.28 9.40
C VAL A 3 -17.33 30.05 9.95
N PRO A 4 -17.05 30.32 11.24
CA PRO A 4 -15.76 30.00 11.83
C PRO A 4 -15.64 28.49 12.04
N ILE A 5 -14.59 27.90 11.47
CA ILE A 5 -14.16 26.52 11.74
C ILE A 5 -13.68 26.47 13.20
N ARG A 6 -14.43 25.74 14.04
CA ARG A 6 -14.09 25.55 15.44
C ARG A 6 -12.78 24.78 15.56
N SER A 7 -11.81 25.42 16.23
CA SER A 7 -10.59 24.80 16.74
C SER A 7 -10.94 23.75 17.80
N CYS A 8 -10.80 22.47 17.48
CA CYS A 8 -10.86 21.38 18.46
C CYS A 8 -9.47 21.15 19.04
N ARG A 9 -9.05 22.01 19.98
CA ARG A 9 -8.01 21.68 20.97
C ARG A 9 -8.69 21.37 22.30
N ALA A 10 -8.20 20.31 22.96
CA ALA A 10 -8.56 19.81 24.28
C ALA A 10 -9.73 18.81 24.37
N LEU A 11 -9.45 17.56 24.01
CA LEU A 11 -9.96 16.39 24.72
C LEU A 11 -8.76 15.52 25.11
N ALA A 12 -8.15 15.84 26.24
CA ALA A 12 -7.24 14.94 26.93
C ALA A 12 -8.05 14.14 27.97
N LEU A 13 -7.60 12.89 28.20
CA LEU A 13 -7.94 12.02 29.33
C LEU A 13 -9.08 11.01 29.15
N ALA A 14 -8.81 10.02 28.30
CA ALA A 14 -8.86 8.61 28.71
C ALA A 14 -7.89 7.84 27.81
N ILE A 15 -6.60 8.05 28.02
CA ILE A 15 -5.57 7.23 27.37
C ILE A 15 -5.73 5.83 27.96
N ARG A 16 -6.35 4.93 27.20
CA ARG A 16 -6.20 3.49 27.40
C ARG A 16 -4.69 3.20 27.33
N SER A 17 -4.05 3.16 28.49
CA SER A 17 -2.60 3.04 28.67
C SER A 17 -2.07 1.62 28.45
N ILE A 18 -2.89 0.76 27.84
CA ILE A 18 -2.52 -0.59 27.46
C ILE A 18 -2.74 -0.72 25.95
N HIS A 19 -2.02 0.09 25.17
CA HIS A 19 -1.89 -0.18 23.75
C HIS A 19 -0.44 -0.61 23.51
N SER A 20 -0.24 -1.91 23.25
CA SER A 20 1.07 -2.53 23.02
C SER A 20 1.71 -2.16 21.68
N SER A 21 1.09 -1.29 20.87
CA SER A 21 1.57 -0.94 19.54
C SER A 21 1.67 0.58 19.39
N SER A 22 2.76 1.04 18.79
CA SER A 22 2.91 2.43 18.37
C SER A 22 1.70 2.86 17.51
N ARG A 23 1.17 4.07 17.74
CA ARG A 23 0.03 4.60 16.97
C ARG A 23 0.51 4.89 15.54
N THR A 24 0.24 3.98 14.61
CA THR A 24 0.38 4.25 13.18
C THR A 24 -0.86 5.01 12.70
N CYS A 25 -0.66 6.17 12.06
CA CYS A 25 -1.74 6.99 11.53
C CYS A 25 -1.83 6.87 10.00
N ASN A 26 -1.69 5.64 9.49
CA ASN A 26 -1.89 5.38 8.07
C ASN A 26 -3.32 5.72 7.68
N LEU A 27 -3.48 6.46 6.59
CA LEU A 27 -4.78 6.84 6.06
C LEU A 27 -5.15 5.90 4.92
N VAL A 28 -6.44 5.77 4.66
CA VAL A 28 -6.95 4.97 3.55
C VAL A 28 -7.75 5.90 2.66
N ALA A 29 -7.37 5.97 1.39
CA ALA A 29 -8.04 6.80 0.40
C ALA A 29 -9.42 6.21 0.02
N PRO A 30 -10.30 7.00 -0.62
CA PRO A 30 -11.52 6.49 -1.25
C PRO A 30 -11.24 5.34 -2.24
N PRO A 31 -12.23 4.48 -2.53
CA PRO A 31 -12.06 3.42 -3.51
C PRO A 31 -11.78 4.00 -4.90
N ASP A 32 -10.82 3.41 -5.61
CA ASP A 32 -10.51 3.73 -6.99
C ASP A 32 -11.71 3.39 -7.91
N PRO A 33 -12.06 4.24 -8.91
CA PRO A 33 -13.24 4.03 -9.74
C PRO A 33 -13.15 2.82 -10.68
N VAL A 34 -11.95 2.29 -10.94
CA VAL A 34 -11.74 1.17 -11.86
C VAL A 34 -11.35 -0.09 -11.10
N SER A 35 -10.32 -0.01 -10.26
CA SER A 35 -9.83 -1.18 -9.53
C SER A 35 -10.70 -1.52 -8.30
N HIS A 36 -11.51 -0.58 -7.80
CA HIS A 36 -12.28 -0.66 -6.56
C HIS A 36 -11.45 -0.88 -5.27
N MET A 37 -10.13 -0.88 -5.42
CA MET A 37 -9.19 -1.03 -4.31
C MET A 37 -9.01 0.32 -3.59
N ARG A 38 -8.61 0.26 -2.32
CA ARG A 38 -8.42 1.45 -1.48
C ARG A 38 -6.93 1.67 -1.22
N PRO A 39 -6.33 2.71 -1.83
CA PRO A 39 -4.92 3.02 -1.61
C PRO A 39 -4.62 3.37 -0.15
N ILE A 40 -3.49 2.89 0.36
CA ILE A 40 -3.01 3.21 1.71
C ILE A 40 -2.03 4.37 1.62
N ILE A 41 -2.30 5.43 2.36
CA ILE A 41 -1.41 6.58 2.51
C ILE A 41 -0.60 6.38 3.79
N TYR A 42 0.65 5.98 3.59
CA TYR A 42 1.59 5.71 4.66
C TYR A 42 2.06 6.99 5.35
N SER A 43 1.87 7.05 6.66
CA SER A 43 2.29 8.19 7.50
C SER A 43 3.80 8.25 7.76
N ASP A 44 4.48 7.13 7.54
CA ASP A 44 5.91 6.93 7.76
C ASP A 44 6.74 7.09 6.48
N ALA A 45 6.15 7.64 5.42
CA ALA A 45 6.86 8.02 4.20
C ALA A 45 7.97 9.04 4.52
N PRO A 46 9.15 8.94 3.89
CA PRO A 46 10.20 9.93 4.07
C PRO A 46 9.65 11.33 3.74
N PRO A 47 9.80 12.33 4.62
CA PRO A 47 9.38 13.69 4.29
C PRO A 47 10.17 14.17 3.06
N PRO A 48 9.56 14.98 2.19
CA PRO A 48 10.30 15.60 1.09
C PRO A 48 11.48 16.39 1.66
N PRO A 49 12.64 16.40 0.99
CA PRO A 49 13.80 17.13 1.46
C PRO A 49 13.42 18.61 1.65
N ALA A 50 13.76 19.18 2.81
CA ALA A 50 13.48 20.59 3.10
C ALA A 50 14.14 21.48 2.03
N PRO A 51 13.49 22.57 1.57
CA PRO A 51 14.08 23.48 0.60
C PRO A 51 15.36 24.08 1.19
N SER A 52 16.51 23.65 0.67
CA SER A 52 17.81 24.07 1.14
C SER A 52 18.17 25.43 0.55
N PHE A 53 17.75 26.52 1.21
CA PHE A 53 18.28 27.85 0.88
C PHE A 53 19.76 28.01 1.30
N LEU A 54 20.26 27.14 2.17
CA LEU A 54 21.66 27.03 2.58
C LEU A 54 21.97 25.57 2.94
N ARG A 55 22.63 24.80 2.07
CA ARG A 55 23.33 23.57 2.46
C ARG A 55 24.28 23.15 1.34
N HIS A 56 25.55 22.95 1.69
CA HIS A 56 26.57 22.38 0.81
C HIS A 56 26.08 21.03 0.25
N PRO A 57 26.52 20.62 -0.96
CA PRO A 57 26.05 19.39 -1.62
C PRO A 57 26.31 18.10 -0.84
N TYR A 58 27.07 18.17 0.26
CA TYR A 58 27.35 17.08 1.18
C TYR A 58 27.08 17.54 2.61
N SER A 59 26.31 16.76 3.35
CA SER A 59 26.16 16.88 4.81
C SER A 59 27.06 15.87 5.52
N LEU A 60 27.66 16.26 6.64
CA LEU A 60 28.55 15.35 7.41
C LEU A 60 27.81 14.11 7.96
N ASP A 61 26.48 14.19 8.09
CA ASP A 61 25.63 13.05 8.45
C ASP A 61 25.75 11.91 7.42
N GLU A 62 26.03 12.22 6.15
CA GLU A 62 26.28 11.25 5.07
C GLU A 62 27.60 10.47 5.23
N PHE A 63 28.38 10.70 6.29
CA PHE A 63 29.60 9.94 6.51
C PHE A 63 29.55 9.09 7.78
N SER A 64 28.44 9.11 8.53
CA SER A 64 28.23 8.19 9.65
C SER A 64 27.81 6.81 9.14
N THR A 65 28.65 5.79 9.36
CA THR A 65 28.43 4.43 8.84
C THR A 65 27.49 3.60 9.72
N VAL A 66 27.44 3.88 11.03
CA VAL A 66 26.75 3.04 12.01
C VAL A 66 25.22 3.23 11.98
N SER A 67 24.72 4.46 11.77
CA SER A 67 23.29 4.73 11.66
C SER A 67 22.71 4.34 10.28
N ARG A 68 23.57 4.30 9.26
CA ARG A 68 23.18 4.09 7.85
C ARG A 68 22.57 2.72 7.60
N GLU A 69 23.20 1.64 8.05
CA GLU A 69 22.71 0.28 7.76
C GLU A 69 21.30 0.03 8.30
N GLN A 70 20.97 0.64 9.44
CA GLN A 70 19.65 0.52 10.07
C GLN A 70 18.60 1.39 9.39
N GLU A 71 18.96 2.65 9.08
CA GLU A 71 18.10 3.55 8.30
C GLU A 71 17.81 2.97 6.90
N ASP A 72 18.81 2.34 6.27
CA ASP A 72 18.70 1.69 4.97
C ASP A 72 17.71 0.53 4.99
N LEU A 73 17.73 -0.33 6.02
CA LEU A 73 16.81 -1.46 6.14
C LEU A 73 15.36 -1.01 6.40
N ALA A 74 15.17 -0.02 7.27
CA ALA A 74 13.85 0.54 7.53
C ALA A 74 13.29 1.24 6.29
N LEU A 75 14.12 1.99 5.56
CA LEU A 75 13.76 2.61 4.30
C LEU A 75 13.42 1.56 3.23
N GLN A 76 14.24 0.52 3.10
CA GLN A 76 14.00 -0.58 2.16
C GLN A 76 12.65 -1.26 2.44
N PHE A 77 12.33 -1.50 3.71
CA PHE A 77 11.04 -2.06 4.10
C PHE A 77 9.88 -1.19 3.65
N LYS A 78 9.94 0.12 3.93
CA LYS A 78 8.89 1.07 3.55
C LYS A 78 8.69 1.14 2.04
N LEU A 79 9.79 1.21 1.27
CA LEU A 79 9.74 1.24 -0.18
C LEU A 79 9.17 -0.05 -0.77
N GLN A 80 9.62 -1.22 -0.29
CA GLN A 80 9.10 -2.50 -0.77
C GLN A 80 7.62 -2.70 -0.45
N ARG A 81 7.15 -2.20 0.71
CA ARG A 81 5.74 -2.20 1.07
C ARG A 81 4.91 -1.37 0.08
N GLN A 82 5.33 -0.14 -0.21
CA GLN A 82 4.66 0.73 -1.19
C GLN A 82 4.64 0.09 -2.59
N GLN A 83 5.78 -0.45 -3.04
CA GLN A 83 5.87 -1.14 -4.33
C GLN A 83 4.96 -2.37 -4.43
N LEU A 84 4.72 -3.06 -3.31
CA LEU A 84 3.80 -4.20 -3.25
C LEU A 84 2.35 -3.75 -3.42
N ASP A 85 1.97 -2.65 -2.76
CA ASP A 85 0.63 -2.07 -2.89
C ASP A 85 0.39 -1.53 -4.30
N ASP A 86 1.36 -0.82 -4.88
CA ASP A 86 1.28 -0.34 -6.27
C ASP A 86 1.16 -1.51 -7.25
N PHE A 87 1.93 -2.59 -7.03
CA PHE A 87 1.83 -3.80 -7.83
C PHE A 87 0.43 -4.41 -7.76
N HIS A 88 -0.16 -4.47 -6.57
CA HIS A 88 -1.51 -5.00 -6.37
C HIS A 88 -2.57 -4.12 -7.04
N GLN A 89 -2.49 -2.80 -6.84
CA GLN A 89 -3.37 -1.81 -7.46
C GLN A 89 -3.33 -1.91 -8.98
N ASN A 90 -2.14 -1.90 -9.57
CA ASN A 90 -1.94 -1.91 -11.01
C ASN A 90 -2.46 -3.20 -11.65
N PHE A 91 -2.27 -4.35 -10.98
CA PHE A 91 -2.79 -5.63 -11.48
C PHE A 91 -4.32 -5.62 -11.59
N TRP A 92 -5.01 -5.19 -10.53
CA TRP A 92 -6.48 -5.16 -10.51
C TRP A 92 -7.06 -4.04 -11.38
N PHE A 93 -6.39 -2.90 -11.48
CA PHE A 93 -6.76 -1.85 -12.42
C PHE A 93 -6.77 -2.36 -13.86
N ASP A 94 -5.69 -3.02 -14.29
CA ASP A 94 -5.59 -3.59 -15.63
C ASP A 94 -6.59 -4.73 -15.86
N SER A 95 -6.74 -5.63 -14.88
CA SER A 95 -7.71 -6.73 -14.94
C SER A 95 -9.14 -6.22 -15.16
N ASN A 96 -9.57 -5.26 -14.33
CA ASN A 96 -10.91 -4.68 -14.43
C ASN A 96 -11.11 -3.89 -15.72
N THR A 97 -10.09 -3.18 -16.19
CA THR A 97 -10.14 -2.45 -17.47
C THR A 97 -10.38 -3.41 -18.63
N ARG A 98 -9.63 -4.52 -18.69
CA ARG A 98 -9.80 -5.54 -19.74
C ARG A 98 -11.14 -6.26 -19.62
N PHE A 99 -11.58 -6.55 -18.39
CA PHE A 99 -12.87 -7.19 -18.13
C PHE A 99 -14.04 -6.33 -18.63
N GLU A 100 -14.09 -5.06 -18.26
CA GLU A 100 -15.18 -4.15 -18.68
C GLU A 100 -15.14 -3.90 -20.18
N ALA A 101 -13.96 -3.76 -20.78
CA ALA A 101 -13.83 -3.62 -22.24
C ALA A 101 -14.37 -4.86 -22.99
N ALA A 102 -14.00 -6.07 -22.53
CA ALA A 102 -14.47 -7.31 -23.14
C ALA A 102 -15.98 -7.51 -22.97
N LYS A 103 -16.50 -7.23 -21.77
CA LYS A 103 -17.94 -7.28 -21.48
C LYS A 103 -18.72 -6.32 -22.38
N GLN A 104 -18.26 -5.09 -22.54
CA GLN A 104 -18.90 -4.11 -23.43
C GLN A 104 -18.84 -4.54 -24.90
N ALA A 105 -17.72 -5.12 -25.35
CA ALA A 105 -17.60 -5.60 -26.74
C ALA A 105 -18.60 -6.71 -27.05
N ILE A 106 -18.84 -7.62 -26.10
CA ILE A 106 -19.83 -8.70 -26.25
C ILE A 106 -21.24 -8.12 -26.27
N LEU A 107 -21.58 -7.23 -25.34
CA LEU A 107 -22.89 -6.57 -25.30
C LEU A 107 -23.18 -5.75 -26.56
N ALA A 108 -22.17 -5.06 -27.10
CA ALA A 108 -22.29 -4.30 -28.35
C ALA A 108 -22.50 -5.20 -29.58
N GLY A 109 -22.12 -6.48 -29.50
CA GLY A 109 -22.32 -7.46 -30.57
C GLY A 109 -23.72 -8.06 -30.61
N LEU A 110 -24.57 -7.82 -29.61
CA LEU A 110 -25.93 -8.36 -29.60
C LEU A 110 -26.84 -7.62 -30.60
N PRO A 111 -27.78 -8.33 -31.24
CA PRO A 111 -28.77 -7.69 -32.09
C PRO A 111 -29.68 -6.79 -31.26
N PRO A 112 -30.17 -5.65 -31.80
CA PRO A 112 -31.05 -4.72 -31.07
C PRO A 112 -32.42 -5.33 -30.72
N SER A 113 -32.74 -6.51 -31.25
CA SER A 113 -33.96 -7.28 -30.94
C SER A 113 -33.75 -8.35 -29.85
N ALA A 114 -32.56 -8.42 -29.24
CA ALA A 114 -32.27 -9.41 -28.21
C ALA A 114 -33.17 -9.24 -26.97
N SER A 115 -33.60 -10.37 -26.41
CA SER A 115 -34.32 -10.39 -25.13
C SER A 115 -33.32 -10.21 -23.97
N PRO A 116 -33.75 -9.65 -22.81
CA PRO A 116 -32.93 -9.67 -21.60
C PRO A 116 -32.41 -11.07 -21.22
N LEU A 117 -33.16 -12.13 -21.53
CA LEU A 117 -32.73 -13.50 -21.30
C LEU A 117 -31.54 -13.92 -22.18
N ASP A 118 -31.47 -13.40 -23.41
CA ASP A 118 -30.36 -13.65 -24.32
C ASP A 118 -29.10 -12.94 -23.85
N GLU A 119 -29.24 -11.71 -23.31
CA GLU A 119 -28.14 -10.97 -22.68
C GLU A 119 -27.55 -11.73 -21.49
N GLU A 120 -28.40 -12.23 -20.59
CA GLU A 120 -27.97 -13.01 -19.42
C GLU A 120 -27.20 -14.27 -19.81
N LYS A 121 -27.69 -15.00 -20.83
CA LYS A 121 -27.03 -16.20 -21.34
C LYS A 121 -25.65 -15.88 -21.89
N VAL A 122 -25.54 -14.86 -22.72
CA VAL A 122 -24.26 -14.45 -23.31
C VAL A 122 -23.28 -13.97 -22.23
N LEU A 123 -23.76 -13.22 -21.23
CA LEU A 123 -22.94 -12.81 -20.09
C LEU A 123 -22.44 -13.99 -19.27
N SER A 124 -23.29 -15.00 -19.01
CA SER A 124 -22.88 -16.22 -18.29
C SER A 124 -21.77 -16.97 -19.03
N ASP A 125 -21.91 -17.15 -20.35
CA ASP A 125 -20.89 -17.77 -21.19
C ASP A 125 -19.59 -16.95 -21.17
N PHE A 126 -19.70 -15.62 -21.24
CA PHE A 126 -18.56 -14.71 -21.12
C PHE A 126 -17.83 -14.88 -19.79
N TYR A 127 -18.52 -14.88 -18.63
CA TYR A 127 -17.87 -15.02 -17.33
C TYR A 127 -17.07 -16.31 -17.22
N THR A 128 -17.62 -17.41 -17.75
CA THR A 128 -16.95 -18.72 -17.77
C THR A 128 -15.68 -18.66 -18.61
N GLN A 129 -15.76 -18.08 -19.82
CA GLN A 129 -14.62 -17.93 -20.72
C GLN A 129 -13.56 -17.00 -20.15
N TRP A 130 -13.96 -15.87 -19.58
CA TRP A 130 -13.06 -14.90 -18.96
C TRP A 130 -12.24 -15.55 -17.85
N TYR A 131 -12.89 -16.30 -16.97
CA TYR A 131 -12.20 -17.00 -15.88
C TYR A 131 -11.14 -17.98 -16.40
N ILE A 132 -11.47 -18.76 -17.44
CA ILE A 132 -10.54 -19.72 -18.05
C ILE A 132 -9.36 -19.00 -18.70
N GLN A 133 -9.62 -17.91 -19.41
CA GLN A 133 -8.59 -17.12 -20.10
C GLN A 133 -7.64 -16.43 -19.11
N GLU A 134 -8.17 -15.87 -18.02
CA GLU A 134 -7.41 -15.10 -17.05
C GLU A 134 -6.71 -15.97 -16.00
N ALA A 135 -6.99 -17.28 -15.97
CA ALA A 135 -6.43 -18.24 -15.00
C ALA A 135 -4.89 -18.17 -14.93
N HIS A 136 -4.21 -18.27 -16.07
CA HIS A 136 -2.75 -18.25 -16.12
C HIS A 136 -2.16 -16.93 -15.59
N ARG A 137 -2.80 -15.80 -15.91
CA ARG A 137 -2.37 -14.47 -15.45
C ARG A 137 -2.57 -14.31 -13.96
N THR A 138 -3.70 -14.80 -13.44
CA THR A 138 -4.02 -14.78 -12.01
C THR A 138 -3.08 -15.69 -11.21
N ASP A 139 -2.70 -16.84 -11.77
CA ASP A 139 -1.71 -17.75 -11.16
C ASP A 139 -0.32 -17.11 -11.08
N ALA A 140 0.14 -16.51 -12.18
CA ALA A 140 1.42 -15.80 -12.23
C ALA A 140 1.44 -14.64 -11.22
N TYR A 141 0.36 -13.85 -11.17
CA TYR A 141 0.17 -12.80 -10.19
C TYR A 141 0.20 -13.34 -8.76
N THR A 142 -0.53 -14.41 -8.46
CA THR A 142 -0.61 -15.00 -7.11
C THR A 142 0.76 -15.48 -6.64
N LYS A 143 1.53 -16.12 -7.54
CA LYS A 143 2.90 -16.56 -7.25
C LYS A 143 3.82 -15.38 -6.91
N GLU A 144 3.79 -14.33 -7.73
CA GLU A 144 4.60 -13.13 -7.51
C GLU A 144 4.19 -12.36 -6.25
N TRP A 145 2.88 -12.19 -6.04
CA TRP A 145 2.34 -11.55 -4.85
C TRP A 145 2.78 -12.27 -3.58
N ARG A 146 2.68 -13.62 -3.54
CA ARG A 146 3.18 -14.42 -2.40
C ARG A 146 4.68 -14.25 -2.20
N ARG A 147 5.46 -14.31 -3.29
CA ARG A 147 6.93 -14.14 -3.24
C ARG A 147 7.32 -12.79 -2.62
N ARG A 148 6.69 -11.70 -3.07
CA ARG A 148 6.94 -10.34 -2.55
C ARG A 148 6.49 -10.18 -1.10
N ASN A 149 5.32 -10.72 -0.72
CA ASN A 149 4.85 -10.70 0.66
C ASN A 149 5.79 -11.45 1.61
N PHE A 150 6.26 -12.65 1.22
CA PHE A 150 7.23 -13.39 2.04
C PHE A 150 8.54 -12.63 2.21
N ALA A 151 9.04 -11.99 1.15
CA ALA A 151 10.22 -11.13 1.24
C ALA A 151 9.99 -9.95 2.20
N LEU A 152 8.82 -9.32 2.12
CA LEU A 152 8.44 -8.19 2.96
C LEU A 152 8.31 -8.59 4.45
N ILE A 153 7.71 -9.75 4.74
CA ILE A 153 7.62 -10.30 6.12
C ILE A 153 9.01 -10.59 6.68
N LYS A 154 9.90 -11.17 5.87
CA LYS A 154 11.29 -11.42 6.29
C LYS A 154 12.03 -10.11 6.59
N LEU A 155 11.81 -9.08 5.76
CA LEU A 155 12.44 -7.78 5.94
C LEU A 155 11.87 -7.05 7.17
N SER A 156 10.55 -7.06 7.37
CA SER A 156 9.92 -6.45 8.54
C SER A 156 10.41 -7.09 9.84
N PHE A 157 10.56 -8.42 9.86
CA PHE A 157 11.12 -9.14 11.00
C PHE A 157 12.54 -8.68 11.34
N ARG A 158 13.40 -8.49 10.33
CA ARG A 158 14.76 -7.97 10.52
C ARG A 158 14.76 -6.55 11.10
N VAL A 159 13.91 -5.67 10.57
CA VAL A 159 13.76 -4.29 11.07
C VAL A 159 13.31 -4.31 12.54
N GLN A 160 12.32 -5.13 12.88
CA GLN A 160 11.81 -5.25 14.25
C GLN A 160 12.86 -5.78 15.24
N ILE A 161 13.69 -6.76 14.83
CA ILE A 161 14.82 -7.21 15.66
C ILE A 161 15.80 -6.08 15.93
N GLN A 162 16.13 -5.28 14.91
CA GLN A 162 17.07 -4.16 15.06
C GLN A 162 16.50 -3.06 15.95
N GLU A 163 15.22 -2.70 15.78
CA GLU A 163 14.53 -1.75 16.66
C GLU A 163 14.49 -2.24 18.11
N PHE A 164 14.19 -3.53 18.32
CA PHE A 164 14.18 -4.13 19.64
C PHE A 164 15.57 -4.15 20.29
N ALA A 165 16.62 -4.54 19.55
CA ALA A 165 17.99 -4.54 20.04
C ALA A 165 18.45 -3.13 20.46
N LYS A 166 18.07 -2.11 19.68
CA LYS A 166 18.30 -0.70 20.03
C LYS A 166 17.57 -0.33 21.33
N ALA A 167 16.27 -0.63 21.41
CA ALA A 167 15.48 -0.33 22.60
C ALA A 167 16.04 -0.99 23.88
N VAL A 168 16.55 -2.23 23.77
CA VAL A 168 17.21 -2.92 24.89
C VAL A 168 18.54 -2.25 25.27
N THR A 169 19.32 -1.83 24.28
CA THR A 169 20.60 -1.12 24.51
C THR A 169 20.36 0.24 25.18
N ASP A 170 19.36 1.00 24.72
CA ASP A 170 18.96 2.29 25.29
C ASP A 170 18.38 2.12 26.71
N PHE A 171 17.69 1.02 26.99
CA PHE A 171 17.10 0.71 28.29
C PHE A 171 18.11 0.17 29.33
N LEU A 172 19.26 -0.34 28.88
CA LEU A 172 20.37 -0.76 29.75
C LEU A 172 21.46 0.31 29.77
N PRO A 173 21.30 1.44 30.49
CA PRO A 173 22.39 2.39 30.65
C PRO A 173 23.44 1.69 31.53
N PHE A 174 24.51 1.21 30.90
CA PHE A 174 25.66 0.69 31.62
C PHE A 174 26.24 1.85 32.44
N LYS A 175 25.90 1.89 33.72
CA LYS A 175 26.42 2.82 34.70
C LYS A 175 27.90 2.45 34.93
N LYS A 176 28.81 3.19 34.28
CA LYS A 176 30.22 3.21 34.66
C LYS A 176 30.43 4.23 35.78
#